data_AF-Q1PZT2-F1
#
_entry.id   AF-Q1PZT2-F1
#
_cell.length_a   1.000
_cell.length_b   1.000
_cell.length_c   1.000
_cell.angle_alpha   90.00
_cell.angle_beta   90.00
_cell.angle_gamma   90.00
#
_symmetry.space_group_name_H-M   'P 1'
#
loop_
_entity.id
_entity.type
_entity.pdbx_description
1 polymer ?
#
loop_
_entity_poly.entity_id
_entity_poly.type
_entity_poly.pdbx_seq_one_letter_code
_entity_poly.pdbx_strand_id
1 'polypeptide(L)'
;MEVKEVSFIADFFVICSGLNSRQLQGIADEVELKMKEYGIYRSGIEGYAEAKWILIDYGDVVLHLFCQEMRHFYDLELLWGDAPKIPWRTPL
;
A
#
# COMPACT_ATOMS: atom_id res chain seq x y z
N MET A 1 -4.78 6.84 3.01
CA MET A 1 -4.77 7.35 4.40
C MET A 1 -3.65 8.36 4.49
N GLU A 2 -3.92 9.53 5.06
CA GLU A 2 -2.92 10.59 5.24
C GLU A 2 -2.24 10.41 6.58
N VAL A 3 -0.94 10.11 6.58
CA VAL A 3 -0.19 9.75 7.78
C VAL A 3 0.90 10.76 8.16
N LYS A 4 1.06 11.82 7.38
CA LYS A 4 2.07 12.87 7.58
C LYS A 4 2.11 13.45 9.00
N GLU A 5 0.95 13.68 9.60
CA GLU A 5 0.83 14.27 10.94
C GLU A 5 1.13 13.28 12.07
N VAL A 6 1.17 11.97 11.77
CA VAL A 6 1.36 10.90 12.76
C VAL A 6 2.62 10.07 12.51
N SER A 7 3.25 10.19 11.34
CA SER A 7 4.40 9.40 10.91
C SER A 7 5.41 10.25 10.13
N PHE A 8 6.70 10.10 10.45
CA PHE A 8 7.79 10.72 9.70
C PHE A 8 8.24 9.90 8.48
N ILE A 9 7.64 8.73 8.24
CA ILE A 9 8.11 7.77 7.24
C ILE A 9 7.57 8.11 5.84
N ALA A 10 6.33 8.59 5.75
CA ALA A 10 5.66 8.90 4.49
C ALA A 10 4.53 9.92 4.72
N ASP A 11 4.05 10.55 3.65
CA ASP A 11 2.88 11.42 3.69
C ASP A 11 1.58 10.59 3.59
N PHE A 12 1.58 9.51 2.79
CA PHE A 12 0.41 8.68 2.56
C PHE A 12 0.68 7.18 2.65
N PHE A 13 -0.26 6.47 3.26
CA PHE A 13 -0.39 5.03 3.11
C PHE A 13 -1.56 4.67 2.20
N VAL A 14 -1.27 3.83 1.21
CA VAL A 14 -2.29 3.16 0.40
C VAL A 14 -2.36 1.72 0.88
N ILE A 15 -3.53 1.28 1.31
CA ILE A 15 -3.74 -0.08 1.82
C ILE A 15 -4.73 -0.78 0.89
N CYS A 16 -4.31 -1.91 0.33
CA CYS A 16 -5.11 -2.73 -0.56
C CYS A 16 -5.06 -4.20 -0.11
N SER A 17 -6.06 -4.98 -0.52
CA SER A 17 -6.08 -6.43 -0.28
C SER A 17 -6.30 -7.22 -1.54
N GLY A 18 -5.62 -8.36 -1.63
CA GLY A 18 -5.81 -9.35 -2.69
C GLY A 18 -6.38 -10.66 -2.15
N LEU A 19 -7.02 -11.42 -3.01
CA LEU A 19 -7.64 -12.72 -2.73
C LEU A 19 -6.63 -13.86 -2.72
N ASN A 20 -5.51 -13.72 -3.42
CA ASN A 20 -4.44 -14.71 -3.49
C ASN A 20 -3.10 -14.06 -3.86
N SER A 21 -2.01 -14.83 -3.69
CA SER A 21 -0.64 -14.38 -3.97
C SER A 21 -0.45 -13.87 -5.40
N ARG A 22 -1.04 -14.55 -6.40
CA ARG A 22 -0.94 -14.14 -7.81
C ARG A 22 -1.60 -12.79 -8.05
N GLN A 23 -2.76 -12.54 -7.44
CA GLN A 23 -3.43 -11.25 -7.54
C GLN A 23 -2.61 -10.14 -6.87
N LEU A 24 -2.02 -10.41 -5.70
CA LEU A 24 -1.18 -9.44 -4.99
C LEU A 24 0.05 -9.04 -5.80
N GLN A 25 0.75 -10.03 -6.36
CA GLN A 25 1.89 -9.78 -7.26
C GLN A 25 1.45 -9.01 -8.51
N GLY A 26 0.34 -9.40 -9.13
CA GLY A 26 -0.19 -8.68 -10.29
C GLY A 26 -0.57 -7.22 -9.98
N ILE A 27 -1.11 -6.93 -8.80
CA ILE A 27 -1.35 -5.55 -8.36
C ILE A 27 -0.03 -4.80 -8.19
N ALA A 28 0.98 -5.40 -7.55
CA ALA A 28 2.30 -4.80 -7.40
C ALA A 28 2.95 -4.48 -8.76
N ASP A 29 2.89 -5.42 -9.70
CA ASP A 29 3.46 -5.28 -11.04
C ASP A 29 2.74 -4.18 -11.84
N GLU A 30 1.40 -4.15 -11.79
CA GLU A 30 0.60 -3.13 -12.49
C GLU A 30 0.84 -1.73 -11.92
N VAL A 31 0.92 -1.59 -10.59
CA VAL A 31 1.28 -0.30 -9.97
C VAL A 31 2.68 0.12 -10.43
N GLU A 32 3.65 -0.79 -10.42
CA GLU A 32 5.01 -0.48 -10.87
C GLU A 32 5.04 -0.04 -12.35
N LEU A 33 4.30 -0.74 -13.21
CA LEU A 33 4.16 -0.38 -14.63
C LEU A 33 3.58 1.03 -14.77
N LYS A 34 2.47 1.32 -14.08
CA LYS A 34 1.80 2.62 -14.14
C LYS A 34 2.66 3.75 -13.61
N MET A 35 3.34 3.55 -12.49
CA MET A 35 4.22 4.58 -11.91
C MET A 35 5.40 4.89 -12.84
N LYS A 36 5.96 3.87 -13.53
CA LYS A 36 6.99 4.06 -14.55
C LYS A 36 6.52 4.89 -15.74
N GLU A 37 5.26 4.78 -16.16
CA GLU A 37 4.67 5.64 -17.21
C GLU A 37 4.72 7.14 -16.84
N TYR A 38 4.70 7.46 -15.54
CA TYR A 38 4.84 8.82 -15.01
C TYR A 38 6.30 9.19 -14.64
N GLY A 39 7.27 8.32 -14.92
CA GLY A 39 8.68 8.54 -14.55
C GLY A 39 8.97 8.41 -13.06
N ILE A 40 8.06 7.78 -12.30
CA ILE A 40 8.22 7.56 -10.86
C ILE A 40 8.71 6.13 -10.63
N TYR A 41 9.80 6.00 -9.87
CA TYR A 41 10.41 4.72 -9.55
C TYR A 41 10.31 4.47 -8.05
N ARG A 42 10.06 3.21 -7.68
CA ARG A 42 10.07 2.81 -6.27
C ARG A 42 11.50 2.86 -5.70
N SER A 43 11.61 3.22 -4.44
CA SER A 43 12.83 3.11 -3.65
C SER A 43 13.10 1.66 -3.24
N GLY A 44 12.04 0.88 -3.00
CA GLY A 44 12.15 -0.51 -2.54
C GLY A 44 10.85 -1.31 -2.68
N ILE A 45 11.00 -2.64 -2.66
CA ILE A 45 9.90 -3.59 -2.52
C ILE A 45 10.30 -4.71 -1.57
N GLU A 46 9.40 -5.10 -0.67
CA GLU A 46 9.61 -6.18 0.28
C GLU A 46 8.43 -7.16 0.27
N GLY A 47 8.70 -8.44 0.55
CA GLY A 47 7.67 -9.48 0.69
C GLY A 47 6.98 -9.94 -0.60
N TYR A 48 7.49 -9.53 -1.78
CA TYR A 48 6.90 -9.86 -3.09
C TYR A 48 6.85 -11.37 -3.35
N ALA A 49 7.89 -12.11 -2.95
CA ALA A 49 7.99 -13.55 -3.21
C ALA A 49 6.94 -14.35 -2.43
N GLU A 50 6.75 -14.02 -1.14
CA GLU A 50 5.77 -14.67 -0.27
C GLU A 50 4.35 -14.20 -0.55
N ALA A 51 4.20 -12.94 -0.96
CA ALA A 51 2.92 -12.29 -1.29
C ALA A 51 1.85 -12.46 -0.20
N LYS A 52 2.27 -12.40 1.07
CA LYS A 52 1.37 -12.30 2.23
C LYS A 52 1.15 -10.85 2.64
N TRP A 53 2.23 -10.08 2.62
CA TRP A 53 2.25 -8.64 2.77
C TRP A 53 3.37 -8.13 1.87
N ILE A 54 2.99 -7.39 0.82
CA ILE A 54 3.94 -6.71 -0.06
C ILE A 54 3.95 -5.24 0.34
N LEU A 55 5.14 -4.70 0.57
CA LEU A 55 5.35 -3.29 0.84
C LEU A 55 6.12 -2.69 -0.33
N ILE A 56 5.61 -1.61 -0.91
CA ILE A 56 6.28 -0.87 -1.99
C ILE A 56 6.44 0.59 -1.55
N ASP A 57 7.67 1.06 -1.58
CA ASP A 57 8.05 2.40 -1.14
C ASP A 57 8.29 3.33 -2.33
N TYR A 58 7.55 4.42 -2.42
CA TYR A 58 7.71 5.50 -3.40
C TYR A 58 8.12 6.84 -2.75
N GLY A 59 8.69 6.81 -1.54
CA GLY A 59 9.03 7.99 -0.76
C GLY A 59 7.81 8.53 -0.02
N ASP A 60 7.12 9.52 -0.62
CA ASP A 60 5.97 10.18 0.00
C ASP A 60 4.75 9.24 0.15
N VAL A 61 4.73 8.13 -0.61
CA VAL A 61 3.64 7.15 -0.62
C VAL A 61 4.18 5.75 -0.38
N VAL A 62 3.61 5.03 0.60
CA VAL A 62 3.91 3.61 0.84
C VAL A 62 2.65 2.77 0.58
N LEU A 63 2.78 1.84 -0.36
CA LEU A 63 1.73 0.89 -0.72
C LEU A 63 1.86 -0.39 0.10
N HIS A 64 0.79 -0.75 0.79
CA HIS A 64 0.65 -1.97 1.57
C HIS A 64 -0.37 -2.89 0.90
N LEU A 65 0.10 -4.00 0.33
CA LEU A 65 -0.75 -5.02 -0.28
C LEU A 65 -0.82 -6.23 0.65
N PHE A 66 -1.99 -6.48 1.22
CA PHE A 66 -2.19 -7.58 2.16
C PHE A 66 -3.00 -8.73 1.57
N CYS A 67 -2.64 -9.97 1.87
CA CYS A 67 -3.64 -11.03 1.84
C CYS A 67 -4.65 -10.82 2.98
N GLN A 68 -5.84 -11.42 2.85
CA GLN A 68 -6.93 -11.20 3.81
C GLN A 68 -6.52 -11.53 5.26
N GLU A 69 -5.83 -12.64 5.47
CA GLU A 69 -5.35 -13.07 6.79
C GLU A 69 -4.40 -12.03 7.40
N MET A 70 -3.38 -11.58 6.66
CA MET A 70 -2.41 -10.62 7.20
C MET A 70 -3.02 -9.24 7.44
N ARG A 71 -4.02 -8.81 6.64
CA ARG A 71 -4.70 -7.53 6.90
C ARG A 71 -5.40 -7.54 8.26
N HIS A 72 -6.09 -8.64 8.58
CA HIS A 72 -6.75 -8.79 9.87
C HIS A 72 -5.75 -8.94 11.01
N PHE A 73 -4.64 -9.63 10.79
CA PHE A 73 -3.61 -9.82 11.82
C PHE A 73 -2.88 -8.52 12.18
N TYR A 74 -2.45 -7.75 11.17
CA TYR A 74 -1.68 -6.53 11.42
C TYR A 74 -2.55 -5.32 11.74
N ASP A 75 -3.77 -5.26 11.21
CA ASP A 75 -4.75 -4.20 11.43
C ASP A 75 -4.10 -2.80 11.48
N LEU A 76 -3.37 -2.44 10.42
CA LEU A 76 -2.68 -1.14 10.36
C LEU A 76 -3.66 0.04 10.49
N GLU A 77 -4.93 -0.22 10.18
CA GLU A 77 -6.03 0.72 10.30
C GLU A 77 -6.36 1.03 11.77
N LEU A 78 -6.04 0.12 12.71
CA LEU A 78 -6.06 0.36 14.15
C LEU A 78 -4.80 1.08 14.63
N LEU A 79 -3.61 0.65 14.17
CA LEU A 79 -2.33 1.24 14.56
C LEU A 79 -2.23 2.73 14.18
N TRP A 80 -2.76 3.10 13.03
CA TRP A 80 -2.80 4.46 12.53
C TRP A 80 -4.23 5.01 12.53
N GLY A 81 -5.06 4.58 13.48
CA GLY A 81 -6.50 4.90 13.51
C GLY A 81 -6.83 6.39 13.56
N ASP A 82 -5.91 7.22 14.08
CA ASP A 82 -6.05 8.68 14.13
C ASP A 82 -5.76 9.37 12.78
N ALA A 83 -5.20 8.65 11.82
CA ALA A 83 -4.86 9.17 10.50
C ALA A 83 -6.12 9.33 9.62
N PRO A 84 -6.32 10.50 8.98
CA PRO A 84 -7.45 10.72 8.09
C PRO A 84 -7.55 9.68 6.97
N LYS A 85 -8.73 9.06 6.85
CA LYS A 85 -9.05 8.15 5.73
C LYS A 85 -9.53 8.97 4.54
N ILE A 86 -8.68 9.10 3.53
CA ILE A 86 -9.02 9.72 2.24
C ILE A 86 -9.85 8.73 1.40
N PRO A 87 -11.08 9.07 0.98
CA PRO A 87 -11.84 8.26 0.04
C PRO A 87 -11.11 8.15 -1.30
N TRP A 88 -10.94 6.93 -1.82
CA TRP A 88 -10.27 6.70 -3.12
C TRP A 88 -11.14 7.08 -4.34
N ARG A 89 -12.45 7.22 -4.13
CA ARG A 89 -13.39 7.84 -5.07
C ARG A 89 -14.24 8.86 -4.34
N THR A 90 -14.41 10.03 -4.94
CA THR A 90 -15.50 10.94 -4.58
C THR A 90 -16.83 10.28 -4.99
N PRO A 91 -17.89 10.30 -4.15
CA PRO A 91 -19.22 9.97 -4.62
C PRO A 91 -19.57 10.90 -5.79
N LEU A 92 -20.18 10.37 -6.84
CA LEU A 92 -20.81 11.18 -7.89
C LEU A 92 -21.89 12.07 -7.27
#